data_AF-A0A959KTF4-F1
#
_entry.id   AF-A0A959KTF4-F1
#
_cell.length_a   1.000
_cell.length_b   1.000
_cell.length_c   1.000
_cell.angle_alpha   90.00
_cell.angle_beta   90.00
_cell.angle_gamma   90.00
#
_symmetry.space_group_name_H-M   'P 1'
#
loop_
_entity.id
_entity.type
_entity.pdbx_description
1 polymer ?
#
loop_
_entity_poly.entity_id
_entity_poly.type
_entity_poly.pdbx_seq_one_letter_code
_entity_poly.pdbx_strand_id
1 'polypeptide(L)'
;RRPLLDDEPVSTKVAIGPRARKPLVLQIPLFVSDMSYGALSREAKIALAKGAELAGTGICSGEGGMLPAEQESNSRYFYELASAKFGFSWDKVEKAQAFHFKGGQGAKTGTGGHLPGHKVDREIAEVRGLQPGQDAISPAAFPDLKSPADFREVAQEVR
;
A
#
# COMPACT_ATOMS: atom_id res chain seq x y z
N ARG A 1 32.58 6.33 -4.85
CA ARG A 1 32.89 5.31 -5.89
C ARG A 1 33.17 6.05 -7.20
N ARG A 2 34.11 5.58 -8.01
CA ARG A 2 34.31 6.09 -9.38
C ARG A 2 33.09 5.69 -10.24
N PRO A 3 32.66 6.51 -11.22
CA PRO A 3 31.67 6.09 -12.20
C PRO A 3 32.08 4.80 -12.91
N LEU A 4 31.09 4.00 -13.30
CA LEU A 4 31.28 2.79 -14.09
C LEU A 4 31.67 3.17 -15.53
N LEU A 5 32.36 2.26 -16.22
CA LEU A 5 32.64 2.37 -17.66
C LEU A 5 31.40 1.99 -18.50
N ASP A 6 31.37 2.39 -19.77
CA ASP A 6 30.18 2.26 -20.63
C ASP A 6 29.70 0.80 -20.84
N ASP A 7 30.62 -0.15 -20.76
CA ASP A 7 30.38 -1.59 -20.92
C ASP A 7 30.13 -2.31 -19.58
N GLU A 8 30.29 -1.63 -18.45
CA GLU A 8 30.06 -2.21 -17.14
C GLU A 8 28.55 -2.29 -16.84
N PRO A 9 28.05 -3.48 -16.43
CA PRO A 9 26.62 -3.67 -16.19
C PRO A 9 26.15 -2.83 -14.99
N VAL A 10 25.08 -2.06 -15.19
CA VAL A 10 24.39 -1.32 -14.14
C VAL A 10 23.22 -2.15 -13.62
N SER A 11 23.22 -2.45 -12.32
CA SER A 11 22.08 -3.08 -11.67
C SER A 11 21.06 -2.03 -11.24
N THR A 12 19.82 -2.20 -11.68
CA THR A 12 18.65 -1.43 -11.23
C THR A 12 17.94 -2.08 -10.04
N LYS A 13 18.45 -3.21 -9.55
CA LYS A 13 17.86 -3.98 -8.46
C LYS A 13 17.90 -3.17 -7.16
N VAL A 14 16.76 -3.13 -6.46
CA VAL A 14 16.63 -2.44 -5.17
C VAL A 14 16.17 -3.42 -4.10
N ALA A 15 16.78 -3.34 -2.92
CA ALA A 15 16.33 -4.05 -1.72
C ALA A 15 15.69 -3.05 -0.76
N ILE A 16 14.40 -3.22 -0.47
CA ILE A 16 13.66 -2.47 0.52
C ILE A 16 13.77 -3.20 1.86
N GLY A 17 14.15 -2.45 2.89
CA GLY A 17 14.45 -3.01 4.21
C GLY A 17 15.61 -4.01 4.18
N PRO A 18 16.83 -3.62 3.73
CA PRO A 18 17.95 -4.55 3.60
C PRO A 18 18.41 -5.19 4.93
N ARG A 19 17.98 -4.64 6.06
CA ARG A 19 18.23 -5.17 7.42
C ARG A 19 17.03 -5.92 8.01
N ALA A 20 15.93 -6.04 7.28
CA ALA A 20 14.77 -6.81 7.72
C ALA A 20 15.06 -8.31 7.64
N ARG A 21 14.31 -9.12 8.40
CA ARG A 21 14.41 -10.60 8.33
C ARG A 21 14.07 -11.14 6.94
N LYS A 22 13.14 -10.48 6.24
CA LYS A 22 12.71 -10.79 4.88
C LYS A 22 12.78 -9.52 4.03
N PRO A 23 13.95 -9.12 3.50
CA PRO A 23 14.06 -7.94 2.64
C PRO A 23 13.25 -8.13 1.36
N LEU A 24 12.50 -7.09 0.95
CA LEU A 24 11.77 -7.10 -0.30
C LEU A 24 12.69 -6.66 -1.44
N VAL A 25 12.76 -7.46 -2.49
CA VAL A 25 13.64 -7.22 -3.64
C VAL A 25 12.81 -6.88 -4.88
N LEU A 26 13.10 -5.73 -5.49
CA LEU A 26 12.55 -5.27 -6.75
C LEU A 26 13.63 -5.33 -7.84
N GLN A 27 13.27 -5.69 -9.07
CA GLN A 27 14.20 -5.73 -10.20
C GLN A 27 14.55 -4.33 -10.74
N ILE A 28 13.67 -3.37 -10.51
CA ILE A 28 13.79 -1.98 -10.93
C ILE A 28 13.49 -1.04 -9.76
N PRO A 29 14.01 0.21 -9.77
CA PRO A 29 13.82 1.18 -8.69
C PRO A 29 12.47 1.91 -8.79
N LEU A 30 11.44 1.23 -9.28
CA LEU A 30 10.10 1.78 -9.53
C LEU A 30 9.08 0.80 -8.98
N PHE A 31 8.03 1.25 -8.33
CA PHE A 31 6.86 0.44 -7.96
C PHE A 31 5.58 1.25 -8.23
N VAL A 32 4.44 0.58 -8.33
CA VAL A 32 3.14 1.27 -8.52
C VAL A 32 2.66 1.80 -7.18
N SER A 33 2.55 3.12 -7.07
CA SER A 33 2.25 3.81 -5.80
C SER A 33 0.81 3.63 -5.32
N ASP A 34 0.58 4.01 -4.06
CA ASP A 34 -0.71 3.93 -3.37
C ASP A 34 -1.86 4.61 -4.10
N MET A 35 -2.80 3.78 -4.54
CA MET A 35 -4.09 4.20 -5.08
C MET A 35 -5.15 3.22 -4.59
N SER A 36 -6.15 3.70 -3.86
CA SER A 36 -7.14 2.84 -3.20
C SER A 36 -8.13 2.21 -4.17
N TYR A 37 -8.58 0.99 -3.85
CA TYR A 37 -9.77 0.44 -4.48
C TYR A 37 -11.00 1.29 -4.10
N GLY A 38 -11.74 1.75 -5.11
CA GLY A 38 -12.79 2.77 -5.02
C GLY A 38 -12.35 4.14 -5.55
N ALA A 39 -11.07 4.50 -5.44
CA ALA A 39 -10.50 5.59 -6.27
C ALA A 39 -10.18 5.07 -7.68
N LEU A 40 -9.62 3.86 -7.76
CA LEU A 40 -9.49 3.09 -8.99
C LEU A 40 -10.54 1.97 -9.03
N SER A 41 -10.91 1.56 -10.24
CA SER A 41 -11.76 0.39 -10.46
C SER A 41 -11.03 -0.91 -10.11
N ARG A 42 -11.80 -1.98 -9.95
CA ARG A 42 -11.29 -3.33 -9.70
C ARG A 42 -10.34 -3.78 -10.81
N GLU A 43 -10.73 -3.54 -12.06
CA GLU A 43 -9.98 -3.90 -13.26
C GLU A 43 -8.66 -3.16 -13.32
N ALA A 44 -8.65 -1.86 -12.98
CA ALA A 44 -7.44 -1.06 -12.96
C ALA A 44 -6.46 -1.58 -11.89
N LYS A 45 -6.94 -1.89 -10.69
CA LYS A 45 -6.11 -2.44 -9.60
C LYS A 45 -5.46 -3.78 -10.02
N ILE A 46 -6.26 -4.71 -10.55
CA ILE A 46 -5.76 -6.01 -11.02
C ILE A 46 -4.78 -5.87 -12.20
N ALA A 47 -5.09 -5.00 -13.17
CA ALA A 47 -4.24 -4.77 -14.32
C ALA A 47 -2.87 -4.19 -13.92
N LEU A 48 -2.86 -3.21 -13.00
CA LEU A 48 -1.64 -2.63 -12.46
C LEU A 48 -0.83 -3.66 -11.66
N ALA A 49 -1.48 -4.50 -10.86
CA ALA A 49 -0.81 -5.54 -10.08
C ALA A 49 -0.09 -6.56 -10.97
N LYS A 50 -0.79 -7.06 -12.00
CA LYS A 50 -0.23 -7.97 -13.00
C LYS A 50 0.91 -7.31 -13.78
N GLY A 51 0.75 -6.06 -14.19
CA GLY A 51 1.79 -5.29 -14.87
C GLY A 51 3.04 -5.12 -14.01
N ALA A 52 2.88 -4.79 -12.73
CA ALA A 52 3.97 -4.70 -11.78
C ALA A 52 4.69 -6.04 -11.59
N GLU A 53 3.95 -7.15 -11.52
CA GLU A 53 4.54 -8.49 -11.38
C GLU A 53 5.40 -8.84 -12.60
N LEU A 54 4.86 -8.62 -13.81
CA LEU A 54 5.58 -8.83 -15.06
C LEU A 54 6.83 -7.94 -15.18
N ALA A 55 6.78 -6.72 -14.64
CA ALA A 55 7.92 -5.82 -14.58
C ALA A 55 8.93 -6.16 -13.45
N GLY A 56 8.68 -7.21 -12.66
CA GLY A 56 9.53 -7.61 -11.54
C GLY A 56 9.52 -6.61 -10.38
N THR A 57 8.42 -5.88 -10.21
CA THR A 57 8.25 -4.89 -9.15
C THR A 57 6.93 -5.05 -8.38
N GLY A 58 6.72 -4.20 -7.38
CA GLY A 58 5.59 -4.23 -6.48
C GLY A 58 4.49 -3.23 -6.78
N ILE A 59 3.39 -3.42 -6.06
CA ILE A 59 2.21 -2.56 -6.08
C ILE A 59 1.73 -2.28 -4.66
N CYS A 60 1.22 -1.08 -4.46
CA CYS A 60 0.66 -0.62 -3.19
C CYS A 60 -0.87 -0.70 -3.14
N SER A 61 -1.41 -1.10 -1.99
CA SER A 61 -2.86 -1.24 -1.79
C SER A 61 -3.61 0.10 -1.81
N GLY A 62 -3.00 1.16 -1.29
CA GLY A 62 -3.69 2.38 -0.88
C GLY A 62 -4.61 2.20 0.34
N GLU A 63 -5.17 3.31 0.78
CA GLU A 63 -5.98 3.45 2.00
C GLU A 63 -7.34 2.73 1.99
N GLY A 64 -7.69 2.08 0.88
CA GLY A 64 -8.99 1.43 0.69
C GLY A 64 -9.05 -0.02 1.18
N GLY A 65 -7.96 -0.53 1.76
CA GLY A 65 -7.80 -1.93 2.11
C GLY A 65 -7.27 -2.79 0.96
N MET A 66 -7.04 -4.06 1.25
CA MET A 66 -6.54 -5.05 0.29
C MET A 66 -7.68 -5.68 -0.50
N LEU A 67 -7.66 -5.51 -1.83
CA LEU A 67 -8.52 -6.26 -2.76
C LEU A 67 -7.86 -7.63 -3.02
N PRO A 68 -8.53 -8.77 -2.71
CA PRO A 68 -7.89 -10.10 -2.83
C PRO A 68 -7.31 -10.40 -4.22
N ALA A 69 -8.08 -10.13 -5.27
CA ALA A 69 -7.64 -10.38 -6.65
C ALA A 69 -6.44 -9.50 -7.08
N GLU A 70 -6.28 -8.31 -6.49
CA GLU A 70 -5.11 -7.48 -6.71
C GLU A 70 -3.88 -8.08 -6.01
N GLN A 71 -4.03 -8.45 -4.73
CA GLN A 71 -2.93 -9.00 -3.95
C GLN A 71 -2.44 -10.34 -4.52
N GLU A 72 -3.35 -11.22 -4.92
CA GLU A 72 -3.02 -12.50 -5.57
C GLU A 72 -2.29 -12.33 -6.91
N SER A 73 -2.40 -11.15 -7.53
CA SER A 73 -1.78 -10.86 -8.83
C SER A 73 -0.34 -10.34 -8.73
N ASN A 74 0.18 -10.07 -7.53
CA ASN A 74 1.54 -9.54 -7.34
C ASN A 74 2.22 -10.10 -6.08
N SER A 75 3.41 -10.68 -6.24
CA SER A 75 4.21 -11.29 -5.18
C SER A 75 5.01 -10.31 -4.31
N ARG A 76 4.93 -9.01 -4.63
CA ARG A 76 5.68 -7.89 -4.02
C ARG A 76 4.69 -6.82 -3.56
N TYR A 77 3.73 -7.22 -2.74
CA TYR A 77 2.60 -6.38 -2.35
C TYR A 77 2.92 -5.50 -1.14
N PHE A 78 2.61 -4.22 -1.24
CA PHE A 78 2.75 -3.23 -0.18
C PHE A 78 1.37 -2.96 0.42
N TYR A 79 1.23 -3.14 1.74
CA TYR A 79 -0.04 -2.95 2.44
C TYR A 79 -0.07 -1.69 3.31
N GLU A 80 -0.96 -0.76 2.94
CA GLU A 80 -1.04 0.58 3.54
C GLU A 80 -1.96 0.57 4.76
N LEU A 81 -1.46 1.08 5.88
CA LEU A 81 -2.27 1.49 7.02
C LEU A 81 -2.42 3.01 6.99
N ALA A 82 -3.65 3.49 6.84
CA ALA A 82 -4.03 4.90 6.89
C ALA A 82 -4.89 5.21 8.12
N SER A 83 -5.13 6.50 8.40
CA SER A 83 -5.76 7.01 9.63
C SER A 83 -7.14 6.45 9.93
N ALA A 84 -7.92 6.09 8.91
CA ALA A 84 -9.24 5.45 9.08
C ALA A 84 -9.18 3.93 9.29
N LYS A 85 -8.03 3.31 9.00
CA LYS A 85 -7.82 1.86 9.07
C LYS A 85 -8.84 1.03 8.29
N PHE A 86 -9.39 1.56 7.19
CA PHE A 86 -10.36 0.85 6.37
C PHE A 86 -9.81 -0.49 5.89
N GLY A 87 -10.59 -1.55 6.12
CA GLY A 87 -10.23 -2.90 5.70
C GLY A 87 -8.98 -3.47 6.36
N PHE A 88 -8.38 -2.80 7.36
CA PHE A 88 -7.21 -3.29 8.08
C PHE A 88 -7.53 -4.57 8.84
N SER A 89 -6.66 -5.56 8.71
CA SER A 89 -6.72 -6.80 9.48
C SER A 89 -5.36 -7.48 9.47
N TRP A 90 -5.05 -8.19 10.56
CA TRP A 90 -3.74 -8.83 10.75
C TRP A 90 -3.49 -9.99 9.78
N ASP A 91 -4.54 -10.71 9.38
CA ASP A 91 -4.44 -11.78 8.36
C ASP A 91 -3.99 -11.23 6.98
N LYS A 92 -4.30 -9.96 6.69
CA LYS A 92 -3.82 -9.28 5.47
C LYS A 92 -2.38 -8.81 5.59
N VAL A 93 -1.93 -8.46 6.81
CA VAL A 93 -0.52 -8.12 7.05
C VAL A 93 0.39 -9.31 6.72
N GLU A 94 -0.02 -10.53 7.07
CA GLU A 94 0.74 -11.75 6.77
C GLU A 94 0.93 -12.01 5.27
N LYS A 95 0.02 -11.50 4.43
CA LYS A 95 0.08 -11.64 2.97
C LYS A 95 0.99 -10.62 2.28
N ALA A 96 1.35 -9.54 2.98
CA ALA A 96 2.13 -8.44 2.42
C ALA A 96 3.64 -8.70 2.49
N GLN A 97 4.39 -8.11 1.55
CA GLN A 97 5.86 -8.17 1.54
C GLN A 97 6.50 -6.87 2.03
N ALA A 98 5.72 -5.79 2.09
CA ALA A 98 6.07 -4.55 2.75
C ALA A 98 4.83 -3.94 3.40
N PHE A 99 5.05 -3.24 4.51
CA PHE A 99 4.03 -2.53 5.25
C PHE A 99 4.39 -1.04 5.32
N HIS A 100 3.40 -0.16 5.20
CA HIS A 100 3.61 1.28 5.14
C HIS A 100 2.53 2.01 5.94
N PHE A 101 2.97 2.97 6.75
CA PHE A 101 2.09 3.91 7.41
C PHE A 101 1.90 5.12 6.51
N LYS A 102 0.65 5.48 6.24
CA LYS A 102 0.31 6.73 5.55
C LYS A 102 0.28 7.87 6.55
N GLY A 103 1.38 8.63 6.62
CA GLY A 103 1.44 9.87 7.41
C GLY A 103 0.78 11.08 6.73
N GLY A 104 0.49 10.99 5.43
CA GLY A 104 -0.11 12.07 4.64
C GLY A 104 0.06 11.82 3.13
N GLN A 105 -0.43 12.74 2.30
CA GLN A 105 -0.23 12.70 0.84
C GLN A 105 -0.04 14.09 0.26
N GLY A 106 0.77 14.21 -0.80
CA GLY A 106 1.12 15.50 -1.40
C GLY A 106 -0.07 16.24 -2.03
N ALA A 107 -1.08 15.52 -2.54
CA ALA A 107 -2.25 16.15 -3.17
C ALA A 107 -3.15 16.93 -2.19
N LYS A 108 -3.11 16.59 -0.90
CA LYS A 108 -3.97 17.20 0.12
C LYS A 108 -3.32 17.09 1.50
N THR A 109 -2.39 17.99 1.77
CA THR A 109 -1.69 18.06 3.05
C THR A 109 -2.65 18.44 4.18
N GLY A 110 -2.52 17.79 5.33
CA GLY A 110 -3.32 18.08 6.53
C GLY A 110 -4.79 17.59 6.50
N THR A 111 -5.16 16.75 5.53
CA THR A 111 -6.51 16.15 5.46
C THR A 111 -6.45 14.66 5.18
N GLY A 112 -7.54 13.93 5.46
CA GLY A 112 -7.63 12.51 5.21
C GLY A 112 -8.22 12.14 3.83
N GLY A 113 -8.21 10.84 3.54
CA GLY A 113 -8.96 10.20 2.48
C GLY A 113 -10.45 10.56 2.47
N HIS A 114 -11.05 10.71 1.29
CA HIS A 114 -12.50 10.83 1.15
C HIS A 114 -12.95 10.05 -0.07
N LEU A 115 -13.82 9.06 0.13
CA LEU A 115 -14.57 8.41 -0.94
C LEU A 115 -16.06 8.68 -0.71
N PRO A 116 -16.72 9.40 -1.63
CA PRO A 116 -18.16 9.65 -1.53
C PRO A 116 -18.96 8.35 -1.55
N GLY A 117 -20.03 8.29 -0.78
CA GLY A 117 -20.84 7.10 -0.55
C GLY A 117 -21.50 6.54 -1.81
N HIS A 118 -21.82 7.39 -2.79
CA HIS A 118 -22.32 6.92 -4.10
C HIS A 118 -21.30 6.08 -4.89
N LYS A 119 -20.01 6.13 -4.52
CA LYS A 119 -18.97 5.24 -5.06
C LYS A 119 -18.73 4.01 -4.20
N VAL A 120 -19.30 3.94 -2.99
CA VAL A 120 -19.17 2.80 -2.08
C VAL A 120 -20.23 1.76 -2.44
N ASP A 121 -19.92 0.97 -3.46
CA ASP A 121 -20.71 -0.21 -3.80
C ASP A 121 -20.52 -1.33 -2.78
N ARG A 122 -21.15 -2.48 -3.04
CA ARG A 122 -21.09 -3.64 -2.14
C ARG A 122 -19.69 -4.21 -1.97
N GLU A 123 -18.90 -4.28 -3.04
CA GLU A 123 -17.56 -4.87 -2.99
C GLU A 123 -16.59 -3.93 -2.28
N ILE A 124 -16.67 -2.62 -2.54
CA ILE A 124 -15.88 -1.59 -1.83
C ILE A 124 -16.25 -1.57 -0.34
N ALA A 125 -17.56 -1.66 -0.03
CA ALA A 125 -18.04 -1.72 1.35
C ALA A 125 -17.45 -2.94 2.08
N GLU A 126 -17.46 -4.12 1.45
CA GLU A 126 -16.89 -5.34 2.02
C GLU A 126 -15.38 -5.23 2.25
N VAL A 127 -14.62 -4.75 1.26
CA VAL A 127 -13.16 -4.57 1.38
C VAL A 127 -12.80 -3.60 2.51
N ARG A 128 -13.60 -2.53 2.69
CA ARG A 128 -13.35 -1.47 3.67
C ARG A 128 -13.94 -1.72 5.05
N GLY A 129 -14.86 -2.69 5.20
CA GLY A 129 -15.64 -2.87 6.43
C GLY A 129 -16.69 -1.77 6.65
N LEU A 130 -17.31 -1.30 5.58
CA LEU A 130 -18.34 -0.25 5.57
C LEU A 130 -19.70 -0.80 5.15
N GLN A 131 -20.74 0.03 5.23
CA GLN A 131 -22.02 -0.25 4.59
C GLN A 131 -22.05 0.33 3.16
N PRO A 132 -22.73 -0.32 2.19
CA PRO A 132 -22.93 0.26 0.87
C PRO A 132 -23.62 1.63 0.96
N GLY A 133 -23.14 2.61 0.20
CA GLY A 133 -23.65 3.98 0.22
C GLY A 133 -23.10 4.88 1.34
N GLN A 134 -22.31 4.33 2.28
CA GLN A 134 -21.71 5.10 3.37
C GLN A 134 -20.49 5.90 2.88
N ASP A 135 -20.41 7.19 3.22
CA ASP A 135 -19.20 7.99 2.97
C ASP A 135 -18.00 7.41 3.73
N ALA A 136 -16.88 7.23 3.03
CA ALA A 136 -15.62 6.82 3.66
C ALA A 136 -14.74 8.05 3.89
N ILE A 137 -14.82 8.62 5.09
CA ILE A 137 -14.06 9.81 5.49
C ILE A 137 -12.96 9.40 6.46
N SER A 138 -11.71 9.74 6.13
CA SER A 138 -10.58 9.47 7.02
C SER A 138 -10.22 10.69 7.86
N PRO A 139 -9.83 10.49 9.14
CA PRO A 139 -9.21 11.55 9.94
C PRO A 139 -7.94 12.11 9.29
N ALA A 140 -7.55 13.34 9.60
CA ALA A 140 -6.33 13.95 9.07
C ALA A 140 -5.03 13.28 9.58
N ALA A 141 -5.08 12.66 10.76
CA ALA A 141 -4.00 11.92 11.38
C ALA A 141 -4.57 10.69 12.12
N PHE A 142 -3.72 9.73 12.47
CA PHE A 142 -4.13 8.62 13.32
C PHE A 142 -4.66 9.13 14.66
N PRO A 143 -5.91 8.80 15.05
CA PRO A 143 -6.44 9.22 16.35
C PRO A 143 -5.66 8.63 17.53
N ASP A 144 -5.10 7.44 17.34
CA ASP A 144 -4.46 6.60 18.34
C ASP A 144 -2.93 6.52 18.23
N LEU A 145 -2.34 6.91 17.11
CA LEU A 145 -0.88 6.97 16.92
C LEU A 145 -0.40 8.43 16.90
N LYS A 146 0.06 8.93 18.04
CA LYS A 146 0.42 10.34 18.29
C LYS A 146 1.93 10.57 18.41
N SER A 147 2.70 9.54 18.74
CA SER A 147 4.12 9.62 18.98
C SER A 147 4.90 8.60 18.15
N PRO A 148 6.21 8.82 17.87
CA PRO A 148 7.06 7.80 17.25
C PRO A 148 7.12 6.47 18.01
N ALA A 149 6.81 6.45 19.31
CA ALA A 149 6.72 5.22 20.09
C ALA A 149 5.48 4.40 19.70
N ASP A 150 4.33 5.05 19.51
CA ASP A 150 3.09 4.39 19.12
C ASP A 150 3.23 3.69 17.75
N PHE A 151 3.86 4.37 16.78
CA PHE A 151 4.19 3.76 15.48
C PHE A 151 5.20 2.61 15.60
N ARG A 152 6.12 2.71 16.57
CA ARG A 152 7.11 1.65 16.82
C ARG A 152 6.44 0.40 17.38
N GLU A 153 5.47 0.54 18.28
CA GLU A 153 4.72 -0.59 18.84
C GLU A 153 3.99 -1.36 17.73
N VAL A 154 3.24 -0.66 16.87
CA VAL A 154 2.59 -1.29 15.71
C VAL A 154 3.62 -1.92 14.77
N ALA A 155 4.74 -1.24 14.50
CA ALA A 155 5.81 -1.80 13.68
C ALA A 155 6.52 -3.01 14.31
N GLN A 156 6.45 -3.19 15.63
CA GLN A 156 6.96 -4.39 16.30
C GLN A 156 5.99 -5.55 16.12
N GLU A 157 4.69 -5.32 16.21
CA GLU A 157 3.67 -6.34 15.96
C GLU A 157 3.67 -6.81 14.50
N VAL A 158 3.96 -5.92 13.55
CA VAL A 158 4.07 -6.25 12.12
C VAL A 158 5.29 -7.12 11.77
N ARG A 159 6.36 -7.13 12.57
CA ARG A 159 7.68 -7.72 12.24
C ARG A 159 7.90 -9.14 12.75
#